data_AF-A0A0E2QKK7-F1
#
_entry.id   AF-A0A0E2QKK7-F1
#
_cell.length_a   1.000
_cell.length_b   1.000
_cell.length_c   1.000
_cell.angle_alpha   90.00
_cell.angle_beta   90.00
_cell.angle_gamma   90.00
#
_symmetry.space_group_name_H-M   'P 1'
#
loop_
_entity.id
_entity.type
_entity.pdbx_description
1 polymer ?
#
loop_
_entity_poly.entity_id
_entity_poly.type
_entity_poly.pdbx_seq_one_letter_code
_entity_poly.pdbx_strand_id
1 'polypeptide(L)'
;MINKQFCDLLAVFLVEIKKKFGITAKLLTDELNLSKNTLTNWKKGAYKPNGKLSKRFLNYLIQFKNEQYELISKDDTFYNLIEELIEVLYDELNSLLERSNSFDRNFEERRLKDRKKNFQKSFTNFIEFLSKVARLYDLEYENATSNYLKTRDYQKKEVFDNLLALKLINKNKRGTFSIQKNLAKLLNVSQAQISRWKKGIDYPSSTNFKKIGELCNFNSDAPLAVYEFKEENFESMFLKTPMLSYELRQFEYEYLEKIKLFIEKSGYNKILESKIKR
;
A
#
# COMPACT_ATOMS: atom_id res chain seq x y z
N MET A 1 0.37 31.47 -13.39
CA MET A 1 0.25 31.85 -14.81
C MET A 1 -1.12 31.40 -15.30
N ILE A 2 -1.81 32.22 -16.08
CA ILE A 2 -3.12 31.91 -16.66
C ILE A 2 -2.87 31.03 -17.89
N ASN A 3 -3.56 29.89 -17.99
CA ASN A 3 -3.37 28.98 -19.11
C ASN A 3 -4.02 29.58 -20.36
N LYS A 4 -3.20 30.20 -21.23
CA LYS A 4 -3.67 30.88 -22.44
C LYS A 4 -4.37 29.90 -23.40
N GLN A 5 -3.86 28.67 -23.50
CA GLN A 5 -4.46 27.62 -24.31
C GLN A 5 -5.88 27.29 -23.83
N PHE A 6 -6.11 27.19 -22.52
CA PHE A 6 -7.46 27.01 -21.97
C PHE A 6 -8.41 28.16 -22.36
N CYS A 7 -7.95 29.41 -22.25
CA CYS A 7 -8.76 30.59 -22.59
C CYS A 7 -9.19 30.57 -24.07
N ASP A 8 -8.25 30.24 -24.96
CA ASP A 8 -8.48 30.22 -26.41
C ASP A 8 -9.43 29.07 -26.79
N LEU A 9 -9.19 27.86 -26.28
CA LEU A 9 -10.07 26.70 -26.51
C LEU A 9 -11.49 26.95 -25.97
N LEU A 10 -11.61 27.51 -24.76
CA LEU A 10 -12.91 27.88 -24.18
C LEU A 10 -13.65 28.91 -25.04
N ALA A 11 -12.94 29.88 -25.63
CA ALA A 11 -13.54 30.87 -26.50
C ALA A 11 -14.17 30.22 -27.75
N VAL A 12 -13.44 29.32 -28.40
CA VAL A 12 -13.91 28.59 -29.58
C VAL A 12 -15.07 27.65 -29.21
N PHE A 13 -14.93 26.92 -28.10
CA PHE A 13 -15.96 25.99 -27.62
C PHE A 13 -17.30 26.68 -27.38
N LEU A 14 -17.31 27.85 -26.71
CA LEU A 14 -18.54 28.58 -26.43
C LEU A 14 -19.24 29.10 -27.70
N VAL A 15 -18.49 29.34 -28.78
CA VAL A 15 -19.06 29.73 -30.08
C VAL A 15 -19.67 28.51 -30.76
N GLU A 16 -18.92 27.41 -30.84
CA GLU A 16 -19.35 26.20 -31.56
C GLU A 16 -20.50 25.49 -30.86
N ILE A 17 -20.49 25.38 -29.52
CA ILE A 17 -21.59 24.74 -28.78
C ILE A 17 -22.89 25.52 -28.90
N LYS A 18 -22.83 26.86 -28.97
CA LYS A 18 -24.00 27.70 -29.24
C LYS A 18 -24.51 27.47 -30.66
N LYS A 19 -23.61 27.44 -31.65
CA LYS A 19 -23.97 27.29 -33.06
C LYS A 19 -24.60 25.92 -33.35
N LYS A 20 -24.06 24.86 -32.75
CA LYS A 20 -24.45 23.47 -33.02
C LYS A 20 -25.60 22.97 -32.13
N PHE A 21 -25.66 23.41 -30.87
CA PHE A 21 -26.60 22.88 -29.87
C PHE A 21 -27.51 23.96 -29.25
N GLY A 22 -27.36 25.23 -29.63
CA GLY A 22 -28.13 26.33 -29.04
C GLY A 22 -27.76 26.65 -27.59
N ILE A 23 -26.74 26.00 -27.03
CA ILE A 23 -26.33 26.18 -25.64
C ILE A 23 -25.56 27.49 -25.51
N THR A 24 -26.16 28.47 -24.84
CA THR A 24 -25.52 29.77 -24.60
C THR A 24 -24.63 29.71 -23.36
N ALA A 25 -23.64 30.60 -23.28
CA ALA A 25 -22.81 30.73 -22.08
C ALA A 25 -23.64 30.98 -20.81
N LYS A 26 -24.82 31.63 -20.92
CA LYS A 26 -25.74 31.83 -19.80
C LYS A 26 -26.36 30.50 -19.34
N LEU A 27 -26.89 29.71 -20.26
CA LEU A 27 -27.44 28.38 -19.96
C LEU A 27 -26.37 27.50 -19.30
N LEU A 28 -25.16 27.52 -19.86
CA LEU A 28 -24.04 26.76 -19.32
C LEU A 28 -23.63 27.24 -17.92
N THR A 29 -23.63 28.55 -17.63
CA THR A 29 -23.38 29.03 -16.26
C THR A 29 -24.46 28.60 -15.28
N ASP A 30 -25.72 28.60 -15.71
CA ASP A 30 -26.85 28.22 -14.86
C ASP A 30 -26.78 26.71 -14.53
N GLU A 31 -26.54 25.87 -15.54
CA GLU A 31 -26.38 24.42 -15.41
C GLU A 31 -25.22 24.02 -14.49
N LEU A 32 -24.07 24.69 -14.65
CA LEU A 32 -22.87 24.43 -13.85
C LEU A 32 -22.89 25.11 -12.47
N ASN A 33 -23.96 25.85 -12.16
CA ASN A 33 -24.09 26.68 -10.97
C ASN A 33 -22.85 27.58 -10.76
N LEU A 34 -22.51 28.32 -11.82
CA LEU A 34 -21.42 29.29 -11.87
C LEU A 34 -21.98 30.71 -11.74
N SER A 35 -21.19 31.64 -11.21
CA SER A 35 -21.57 33.05 -11.28
C SER A 35 -21.61 33.52 -12.74
N LYS A 36 -22.54 34.42 -13.07
CA LYS A 36 -22.82 34.95 -14.41
C LYS A 36 -21.58 35.37 -15.23
N ASN A 37 -20.53 35.83 -14.56
CA ASN A 37 -19.31 36.33 -15.21
C ASN A 37 -18.17 35.31 -15.27
N THR A 38 -18.33 34.11 -14.71
CA THR A 38 -17.24 33.11 -14.57
C THR A 38 -16.65 32.72 -15.94
N LEU A 39 -17.48 32.25 -16.87
CA LEU A 39 -17.02 31.83 -18.20
C LEU A 39 -16.45 32.99 -19.01
N THR A 40 -17.06 34.18 -18.91
CA THR A 40 -16.55 35.40 -19.56
C THR A 40 -15.16 35.78 -19.05
N ASN A 41 -14.95 35.66 -17.74
CA ASN A 41 -13.70 35.96 -17.08
C ASN A 41 -12.60 34.94 -17.43
N TRP A 42 -12.95 33.66 -17.49
CA TRP A 42 -12.05 32.60 -17.92
C TRP A 42 -11.64 32.77 -19.39
N LYS A 43 -12.62 33.03 -20.27
CA LYS A 43 -12.38 33.31 -21.69
C LYS A 43 -11.42 34.47 -21.91
N LYS A 44 -11.56 35.55 -21.13
CA LYS A 44 -10.69 36.75 -21.23
C LYS A 44 -9.33 36.57 -20.55
N GLY A 45 -9.10 35.46 -19.85
CA GLY A 45 -7.96 35.31 -18.97
C GLY A 45 -7.91 36.37 -17.86
N ALA A 46 -9.07 36.90 -17.44
CA ALA A 46 -9.14 37.92 -16.40
C ALA A 46 -9.02 37.32 -14.99
N TYR A 47 -9.44 36.07 -14.82
CA TYR A 47 -9.37 35.33 -13.56
C TYR A 47 -8.95 33.89 -13.80
N LYS A 48 -8.11 33.36 -12.91
CA LYS A 48 -7.69 31.97 -12.97
C LYS A 48 -8.87 31.04 -12.61
N PRO A 49 -9.10 29.94 -13.36
CA PRO A 49 -9.98 28.88 -12.94
C PRO A 49 -9.59 28.32 -11.56
N ASN A 50 -10.56 28.16 -10.67
CA ASN A 50 -10.33 27.48 -9.38
C ASN A 50 -10.65 25.99 -9.52
N GLY A 51 -9.99 25.13 -8.74
CA GLY A 51 -10.09 23.68 -8.92
C GLY A 51 -11.52 23.12 -8.81
N LYS A 52 -12.35 23.68 -7.91
CA LYS A 52 -13.74 23.23 -7.75
C LYS A 52 -14.59 23.52 -8.98
N LEU A 53 -14.48 24.73 -9.54
CA LEU A 53 -15.24 25.13 -10.72
C LEU A 53 -14.70 24.49 -11.99
N SER A 54 -13.39 24.35 -12.11
CA SER A 54 -12.73 23.67 -13.24
C SER A 54 -13.14 22.20 -13.31
N LYS A 55 -13.24 21.52 -12.16
CA LYS A 55 -13.74 20.14 -12.07
C LYS A 55 -15.20 20.01 -12.51
N ARG A 56 -16.07 20.97 -12.14
CA ARG A 56 -17.47 20.96 -12.61
C ARG A 56 -17.55 21.09 -14.12
N PHE A 57 -16.77 22.01 -14.69
CA PHE A 57 -16.76 22.22 -16.13
C PHE A 57 -16.18 21.01 -16.88
N LEU A 58 -15.11 20.39 -16.37
CA LEU A 58 -14.56 19.14 -16.91
C LEU A 58 -15.58 18.01 -16.92
N ASN A 59 -16.27 17.79 -15.79
CA ASN A 59 -17.29 16.75 -15.69
C ASN A 59 -18.41 16.95 -16.72
N TYR A 60 -18.83 18.21 -16.92
CA TYR A 60 -19.79 18.55 -17.94
C TYR A 60 -19.29 18.22 -19.35
N LEU A 61 -18.06 18.58 -19.70
CA LEU A 61 -17.51 18.27 -21.03
C LEU A 61 -17.47 16.77 -21.30
N ILE A 62 -17.08 15.97 -20.30
CA ILE A 62 -17.07 14.50 -20.40
C ILE A 62 -18.49 13.96 -20.57
N GLN A 63 -19.43 14.42 -19.76
CA GLN A 63 -20.83 14.00 -19.84
C GLN A 63 -21.44 14.38 -21.19
N PHE A 64 -21.28 15.63 -21.61
CA PHE A 64 -21.74 16.15 -22.89
C PHE A 64 -21.15 15.36 -24.08
N LYS A 65 -19.84 15.07 -24.04
CA LYS A 65 -19.16 14.24 -25.06
C LYS A 65 -19.79 12.86 -25.18
N ASN A 66 -20.09 12.22 -24.05
CA ASN A 66 -20.68 10.88 -24.01
C ASN A 66 -22.14 10.89 -24.46
N GLU A 67 -22.94 11.85 -24.00
CA GLU A 67 -24.36 11.95 -24.34
C GLU A 67 -24.61 12.35 -25.80
N GLN A 68 -23.73 13.17 -26.37
CA GLN A 68 -23.85 13.68 -27.74
C GLN A 68 -22.88 13.01 -28.72
N TYR A 69 -22.30 11.85 -28.35
CA TYR A 69 -21.23 11.20 -29.09
C TYR A 69 -21.55 10.98 -30.58
N GLU A 70 -22.76 10.50 -30.90
CA GLU A 70 -23.17 10.24 -32.30
C GLU A 70 -23.21 11.51 -33.18
N LEU A 71 -23.46 12.67 -32.56
CA LEU A 71 -23.50 13.96 -33.25
C LEU A 71 -22.11 14.59 -33.34
N ILE A 72 -21.32 14.51 -32.27
CA ILE A 72 -19.99 15.11 -32.18
C ILE A 72 -18.97 14.31 -33.00
N SER A 73 -19.03 12.97 -33.00
CA SER A 73 -18.08 12.10 -33.72
C SER A 73 -18.09 12.25 -35.24
N LYS A 74 -19.09 12.94 -35.80
CA LYS A 74 -19.17 13.26 -37.25
C LYS A 74 -18.47 14.58 -37.60
N ASP A 75 -18.03 15.33 -36.61
CA ASP A 75 -17.32 16.59 -36.75
C ASP A 75 -15.98 16.51 -36.02
N ASP A 76 -14.96 16.04 -36.73
CA ASP A 76 -13.61 15.87 -36.19
C ASP A 76 -13.06 17.16 -35.56
N THR A 77 -13.42 18.33 -36.09
CA THR A 77 -12.93 19.61 -35.57
C THR A 77 -13.53 19.91 -34.21
N PHE A 78 -14.85 19.74 -34.07
CA PHE A 78 -15.53 19.98 -32.80
C PHE A 78 -15.23 18.89 -31.77
N TYR A 79 -15.06 17.64 -32.21
CA TYR A 79 -14.63 16.53 -31.36
C TYR A 79 -13.23 16.81 -30.77
N ASN A 80 -12.24 17.13 -31.61
CA ASN A 80 -10.88 17.43 -31.16
C ASN A 80 -10.84 18.65 -30.23
N LEU A 81 -11.65 19.69 -30.49
CA LEU A 81 -11.78 20.84 -29.60
C LEU A 81 -12.22 20.45 -28.18
N ILE A 82 -13.17 19.51 -28.07
CA ILE A 82 -13.63 19.02 -26.76
C ILE A 82 -12.54 18.19 -26.08
N GLU A 83 -11.85 17.31 -26.81
CA GLU A 83 -10.75 16.51 -26.25
C GLU A 83 -9.60 17.41 -25.76
N GLU A 84 -9.14 18.37 -26.56
CA GLU A 84 -8.09 19.31 -26.16
C GLU A 84 -8.50 20.14 -24.92
N LEU A 85 -9.77 20.56 -24.86
CA LEU A 85 -10.27 21.31 -23.70
C LEU A 85 -10.34 20.44 -22.44
N ILE A 86 -10.68 19.15 -22.59
CA ILE A 86 -10.67 18.14 -21.51
C ILE A 86 -9.24 17.92 -21.01
N GLU A 87 -8.29 17.68 -21.91
CA GLU A 87 -6.87 17.46 -21.59
C GLU A 87 -6.29 18.65 -20.82
N VAL A 88 -6.48 19.87 -21.32
CA VAL A 88 -5.97 21.08 -20.69
C VAL A 88 -6.55 21.29 -19.28
N LEU A 89 -7.83 20.96 -19.07
CA LEU A 89 -8.47 21.01 -17.76
C LEU A 89 -7.95 19.92 -16.81
N TYR A 90 -7.68 18.72 -17.32
CA TYR A 90 -7.05 17.66 -16.55
C TYR A 90 -5.66 18.07 -16.07
N ASP A 91 -4.82 18.62 -16.95
CA ASP A 91 -3.48 19.10 -16.61
C ASP A 91 -3.53 20.26 -15.61
N GLU A 92 -4.45 21.21 -15.78
CA GLU A 92 -4.61 22.30 -14.83
C GLU A 92 -5.06 21.79 -13.45
N LEU A 93 -5.98 20.83 -13.40
CA LEU A 93 -6.43 20.21 -12.16
C LEU A 93 -5.33 19.38 -11.49
N ASN A 94 -4.56 18.60 -12.26
CA ASN A 94 -3.42 17.83 -11.76
C ASN A 94 -2.35 18.76 -11.19
N SER A 95 -2.02 19.85 -11.89
CA SER A 95 -1.07 20.86 -11.39
C SER A 95 -1.58 21.60 -10.14
N LEU A 96 -2.90 21.73 -9.98
CA LEU A 96 -3.52 22.30 -8.77
C LEU A 96 -3.48 21.30 -7.61
N LEU A 97 -3.65 20.00 -7.88
CA LEU A 97 -3.49 18.93 -6.89
C LEU A 97 -2.04 18.86 -6.38
N GLU A 98 -1.06 18.90 -7.29
CA GLU A 98 0.37 18.97 -6.96
C GLU A 98 0.73 20.23 -6.15
N ARG A 99 0.04 21.35 -6.38
CA ARG A 99 0.21 22.60 -5.61
C ARG A 99 -0.56 22.62 -4.29
N SER A 100 -1.51 21.71 -4.07
CA SER A 100 -2.36 21.63 -2.87
C SER A 100 -1.74 20.88 -1.69
N ASN A 101 -0.41 20.94 -1.56
CA ASN A 101 0.45 20.41 -0.48
C ASN A 101 0.06 20.81 0.97
N SER A 102 -1.06 21.50 1.22
CA SER A 102 -1.57 21.77 2.57
C SER A 102 -2.52 20.67 3.08
N PHE A 103 -3.32 20.06 2.21
CA PHE A 103 -4.11 18.87 2.58
C PHE A 103 -3.18 17.67 2.76
N ASP A 104 -2.20 17.53 1.87
CA ASP A 104 -1.17 16.50 1.93
C ASP A 104 -0.29 16.65 3.18
N ARG A 105 0.17 17.87 3.54
CA ARG A 105 0.90 18.09 4.80
C ARG A 105 0.08 17.71 6.04
N ASN A 106 -1.19 18.13 6.13
CA ASN A 106 -2.04 17.76 7.27
C ASN A 106 -2.39 16.27 7.29
N PHE A 107 -2.45 15.62 6.13
CA PHE A 107 -2.66 14.18 6.02
C PHE A 107 -1.39 13.40 6.39
N GLU A 108 -0.23 13.78 5.88
CA GLU A 108 1.06 13.19 6.19
C GLU A 108 1.49 13.46 7.65
N GLU A 109 1.17 14.61 8.23
CA GLU A 109 1.36 14.87 9.66
C GLU A 109 0.47 13.96 10.53
N ARG A 110 -0.81 13.80 10.17
CA ARG A 110 -1.72 12.87 10.84
C ARG A 110 -1.25 11.43 10.68
N ARG A 111 -0.89 11.03 9.47
CA ARG A 111 -0.36 9.70 9.14
C ARG A 111 0.94 9.42 9.88
N LEU A 112 1.84 10.39 10.00
CA LEU A 112 3.08 10.26 10.77
C LEU A 112 2.77 10.14 12.27
N LYS A 113 1.81 10.91 12.79
CA LYS A 113 1.35 10.81 14.18
C LYS A 113 0.76 9.43 14.47
N ASP A 114 -0.07 8.91 13.57
CA ASP A 114 -0.66 7.58 13.66
C ASP A 114 0.41 6.50 13.55
N ARG A 115 1.35 6.62 12.61
CA ARG A 115 2.49 5.71 12.46
C ARG A 115 3.39 5.69 13.70
N LYS A 116 3.65 6.84 14.33
CA LYS A 116 4.40 6.92 15.59
C LYS A 116 3.68 6.20 16.72
N LYS A 117 2.38 6.45 16.87
CA LYS A 117 1.52 5.80 17.88
C LYS A 117 1.43 4.29 17.66
N ASN A 118 1.17 3.87 16.42
CA ASN A 118 1.10 2.46 16.04
C ASN A 118 2.43 1.77 16.28
N PHE A 119 3.55 2.38 15.86
CA PHE A 119 4.89 1.85 16.11
C PHE A 119 5.15 1.66 17.60
N GLN A 120 4.90 2.67 18.44
CA GLN A 120 5.09 2.55 19.88
C GLN A 120 4.34 1.34 20.45
N LYS A 121 3.05 1.21 20.11
CA LYS A 121 2.20 0.12 20.58
C LYS A 121 2.68 -1.23 20.06
N SER A 122 2.85 -1.36 18.75
CA SER A 122 3.31 -2.59 18.10
C SER A 122 4.69 -3.02 18.62
N PHE A 123 5.63 -2.09 18.78
CA PHE A 123 6.97 -2.40 19.29
C PHE A 123 6.95 -2.78 20.77
N THR A 124 6.04 -2.18 21.57
CA THR A 124 5.80 -2.58 22.95
C THR A 124 5.24 -4.00 23.01
N ASN A 125 4.20 -4.28 22.22
CA ASN A 125 3.59 -5.61 22.11
C ASN A 125 4.60 -6.64 21.61
N PHE A 126 5.50 -6.27 20.71
CA PHE A 126 6.58 -7.15 20.25
C PHE A 126 7.54 -7.53 21.39
N ILE A 127 7.97 -6.55 22.19
CA ILE A 127 8.83 -6.82 23.36
C ILE A 127 8.09 -7.70 24.38
N GLU A 128 6.80 -7.45 24.60
CA GLU A 128 5.97 -8.23 25.53
C GLU A 128 5.78 -9.66 25.06
N PHE A 129 5.50 -9.85 23.76
CA PHE A 129 5.48 -11.16 23.11
C PHE A 129 6.79 -11.91 23.34
N LEU A 130 7.93 -11.33 22.97
CA LEU A 130 9.24 -11.95 23.16
C LEU A 130 9.52 -12.28 24.63
N SER A 131 9.13 -11.40 25.55
CA SER A 131 9.34 -11.60 26.99
C SER A 131 8.48 -12.75 27.53
N LYS A 132 7.23 -12.85 27.09
CA LYS A 132 6.32 -13.93 27.46
C LYS A 132 6.81 -15.26 26.90
N VAL A 133 7.11 -15.32 25.61
CA VAL A 133 7.66 -16.54 24.97
C VAL A 133 8.95 -16.99 25.66
N ALA A 134 9.87 -16.06 25.93
CA ALA A 134 11.11 -16.40 26.62
C ALA A 134 10.87 -17.00 28.02
N ARG A 135 9.93 -16.44 28.80
CA ARG A 135 9.58 -16.98 30.12
C ARG A 135 8.98 -18.39 30.04
N LEU A 136 8.24 -18.66 28.97
CA LEU A 136 7.56 -19.94 28.76
C LEU A 136 8.49 -21.02 28.19
N TYR A 137 9.62 -20.63 27.59
CA TYR A 137 10.54 -21.53 26.89
C TYR A 137 10.90 -22.80 27.68
N ASP A 138 11.41 -22.65 28.91
CA ASP A 138 11.89 -23.81 29.70
C ASP A 138 10.75 -24.80 30.05
N LEU A 139 9.49 -24.34 30.07
CA LEU A 139 8.33 -25.17 30.41
C LEU A 139 7.62 -25.74 29.18
N GLU A 140 7.44 -24.91 28.15
CA GLU A 140 6.60 -25.19 26.98
C GLU A 140 7.34 -25.84 25.82
N TYR A 141 8.68 -25.71 25.74
CA TYR A 141 9.44 -26.25 24.61
C TYR A 141 9.20 -27.76 24.45
N GLU A 142 9.30 -28.54 25.53
CA GLU A 142 9.04 -29.99 25.46
C GLU A 142 7.58 -30.37 25.68
N ASN A 143 6.86 -29.65 26.55
CA ASN A 143 5.57 -30.13 27.07
C ASN A 143 4.34 -29.47 26.42
N ALA A 144 4.53 -28.40 25.63
CA ALA A 144 3.47 -27.67 24.92
C ALA A 144 2.24 -27.26 25.78
N THR A 145 2.45 -26.99 27.07
CA THR A 145 1.41 -26.96 28.11
C THR A 145 0.52 -25.72 28.13
N SER A 146 0.90 -24.59 27.52
CA SER A 146 0.03 -23.40 27.45
C SER A 146 -0.45 -23.05 26.06
N ASN A 147 -1.57 -22.33 26.04
CA ASN A 147 -2.28 -21.86 24.85
C ASN A 147 -1.84 -20.45 24.41
N TYR A 148 -0.72 -19.94 24.93
CA TYR A 148 -0.23 -18.61 24.57
C TYR A 148 0.16 -18.54 23.08
N LEU A 149 0.98 -19.49 22.62
CA LEU A 149 1.22 -19.71 21.18
C LEU A 149 0.03 -20.49 20.60
N LYS A 150 -0.62 -19.94 19.58
CA LYS A 150 -1.81 -20.53 18.93
C LYS A 150 -1.44 -21.63 17.94
N THR A 151 -0.18 -21.71 17.54
CA THR A 151 0.38 -22.77 16.71
C THR A 151 0.22 -24.15 17.35
N ARG A 152 0.13 -25.19 16.51
CA ARG A 152 -0.09 -26.56 16.96
C ARG A 152 1.17 -27.40 16.82
N ASP A 153 1.33 -28.34 17.75
CA ASP A 153 2.33 -29.39 17.69
C ASP A 153 3.76 -28.86 17.44
N TYR A 154 4.42 -29.33 16.38
CA TYR A 154 5.80 -28.97 16.04
C TYR A 154 5.99 -27.47 15.75
N GLN A 155 4.94 -26.75 15.34
CA GLN A 155 5.03 -25.33 15.03
C GLN A 155 5.35 -24.50 16.27
N LYS A 156 4.94 -24.93 17.47
CA LYS A 156 5.34 -24.26 18.72
C LYS A 156 6.86 -24.36 18.92
N LYS A 157 7.42 -25.56 18.75
CA LYS A 157 8.88 -25.80 18.83
C LYS A 157 9.61 -24.97 17.79
N GLU A 158 9.10 -24.93 16.57
CA GLU A 158 9.67 -24.14 15.48
C GLU A 158 9.75 -22.64 15.80
N VAL A 159 8.70 -22.06 16.41
CA VAL A 159 8.73 -20.66 16.86
C VAL A 159 9.87 -20.44 17.86
N PHE A 160 10.01 -21.32 18.86
CA PHE A 160 11.11 -21.24 19.82
C PHE A 160 12.48 -21.36 19.15
N ASP A 161 12.65 -22.34 18.26
CA ASP A 161 13.90 -22.59 17.53
C ASP A 161 14.30 -21.37 16.69
N ASN A 162 13.35 -20.79 15.95
CA ASN A 162 13.60 -19.61 15.13
C ASN A 162 13.96 -18.39 16.00
N LEU A 163 13.26 -18.18 17.12
CA LEU A 163 13.57 -17.07 18.04
C LEU A 163 14.94 -17.25 18.72
N LEU A 164 15.35 -18.47 19.02
CA LEU A 164 16.68 -18.78 19.56
C LEU A 164 17.78 -18.63 18.51
N ALA A 165 17.56 -19.11 17.29
CA ALA A 165 18.49 -18.98 16.17
C ALA A 165 18.76 -17.51 15.83
N LEU A 166 17.71 -16.67 15.88
CA LEU A 166 17.81 -15.21 15.75
C LEU A 166 18.39 -14.53 17.00
N LYS A 167 18.65 -15.27 18.07
CA LYS A 167 19.16 -14.78 19.36
C LYS A 167 18.25 -13.76 20.04
N LEU A 168 16.95 -13.76 19.72
CA LEU A 168 15.95 -12.84 20.29
C LEU A 168 15.67 -13.19 21.75
N ILE A 169 15.46 -14.48 22.02
CA ILE A 169 15.21 -15.00 23.37
C ILE A 169 16.46 -15.69 23.95
N ASN A 170 17.64 -15.12 23.76
CA ASN A 170 18.86 -15.71 24.32
C ASN A 170 19.08 -15.36 25.81
N LYS A 171 19.48 -16.33 26.63
CA LYS A 171 19.85 -16.13 28.04
C LYS A 171 21.20 -15.42 28.13
N ASN A 172 21.36 -14.54 29.12
CA ASN A 172 22.65 -13.94 29.44
C ASN A 172 23.50 -14.88 30.32
N LYS A 173 24.71 -14.44 30.70
CA LYS A 173 25.63 -15.21 31.58
C LYS A 173 25.03 -15.60 32.94
N ARG A 174 23.94 -14.94 33.38
CA ARG A 174 23.22 -15.21 34.63
C ARG A 174 21.98 -16.09 34.41
N GLY A 175 21.79 -16.65 33.21
CA GLY A 175 20.63 -17.48 32.87
C GLY A 175 19.32 -16.70 32.65
N THR A 176 19.34 -15.37 32.66
CA THR A 176 18.11 -14.56 32.48
C THR A 176 17.97 -14.03 31.06
N PHE A 177 16.74 -13.98 30.57
CA PHE A 177 16.44 -13.41 29.26
C PHE A 177 16.46 -11.88 29.34
N SER A 178 17.23 -11.24 28.44
CA SER A 178 17.36 -9.78 28.39
C SER A 178 16.91 -9.24 27.04
N ILE A 179 15.59 -9.30 26.79
CA ILE A 179 14.98 -9.03 25.48
C ILE A 179 15.43 -7.69 24.88
N GLN A 180 15.37 -6.60 25.64
CA GLN A 180 15.80 -5.30 25.12
C GLN A 180 17.29 -5.25 24.78
N LYS A 181 18.14 -5.95 25.54
CA LYS A 181 19.58 -6.04 25.27
C LYS A 181 19.85 -6.89 24.04
N ASN A 182 19.11 -7.98 23.85
CA ASN A 182 19.20 -8.83 22.67
C ASN A 182 18.78 -8.04 21.41
N LEU A 183 17.64 -7.35 21.46
CA LEU A 183 17.16 -6.47 20.39
C LEU A 183 18.16 -5.36 20.06
N ALA A 184 18.73 -4.71 21.08
CA ALA A 184 19.75 -3.68 20.89
C ALA A 184 20.96 -4.19 20.10
N LYS A 185 21.45 -5.39 20.45
CA LYS A 185 22.56 -6.05 19.73
C LYS A 185 22.18 -6.38 18.29
N LEU A 186 21.00 -6.94 18.07
CA LEU A 186 20.53 -7.36 16.74
C LEU A 186 20.30 -6.17 15.80
N LEU A 187 19.73 -5.08 16.32
CA LEU A 187 19.46 -3.87 15.56
C LEU A 187 20.68 -2.92 15.49
N ASN A 188 21.78 -3.27 16.15
CA ASN A 188 22.98 -2.44 16.30
C ASN A 188 22.65 -1.01 16.77
N VAL A 189 21.94 -0.92 17.90
CA VAL A 189 21.57 0.32 18.59
C VAL A 189 21.81 0.18 20.09
N SER A 190 21.74 1.27 20.85
CA SER A 190 21.85 1.20 22.30
C SER A 190 20.58 0.59 22.93
N GLN A 191 20.71 -0.06 24.08
CA GLN A 191 19.54 -0.52 24.85
C GLN A 191 18.64 0.65 25.26
N ALA A 192 19.22 1.84 25.49
CA ALA A 192 18.46 3.06 25.75
C ALA A 192 17.56 3.43 24.55
N GLN A 193 18.05 3.27 23.31
CA GLN A 193 17.25 3.51 22.10
C GLN A 193 16.03 2.58 22.03
N ILE A 194 16.20 1.28 22.32
CA ILE A 194 15.09 0.30 22.38
C ILE A 194 14.06 0.75 23.42
N SER A 195 14.52 1.19 24.60
CA SER A 195 13.64 1.67 25.67
C SER A 195 12.90 2.95 25.27
N ARG A 196 13.55 3.89 24.58
CA ARG A 196 12.93 5.12 24.07
C ARG A 196 11.88 4.83 23.00
N TRP A 197 12.13 3.89 22.09
CA TRP A 197 11.14 3.41 21.12
C TRP A 197 9.92 2.77 21.81
N LYS A 198 10.14 1.89 22.78
CA LYS A 198 9.07 1.29 23.59
C LYS A 198 8.20 2.36 24.28
N LYS A 199 8.84 3.39 24.83
CA LYS A 199 8.15 4.50 25.52
C LYS A 199 7.54 5.54 24.57
N GLY A 200 7.76 5.43 23.25
CA GLY A 200 7.31 6.41 22.26
C GLY A 200 8.05 7.76 22.35
N ILE A 201 9.19 7.81 23.03
CA ILE A 201 10.02 9.01 23.17
C ILE A 201 10.74 9.30 21.85
N ASP A 202 11.21 8.25 21.18
CA ASP A 202 11.88 8.34 19.88
C ASP A 202 11.14 7.52 18.83
N TYR A 203 11.45 7.81 17.58
CA TYR A 203 10.96 7.07 16.41
C TYR A 203 12.15 6.51 15.61
N PRO A 204 12.07 5.31 15.02
CA PRO A 204 13.16 4.76 14.23
C PRO A 204 13.46 5.60 12.99
N SER A 205 14.74 5.63 12.60
CA SER A 205 15.15 6.11 11.28
C SER A 205 14.80 5.07 10.20
N SER A 206 14.84 5.46 8.93
CA SER A 206 14.66 4.54 7.78
C SER A 206 15.62 3.35 7.84
N THR A 207 16.89 3.58 8.19
CA THR A 207 17.88 2.51 8.37
C THR A 207 17.49 1.53 9.48
N ASN A 208 16.97 2.03 10.60
CA ASN A 208 16.53 1.17 11.70
C ASN A 208 15.21 0.46 11.37
N PHE A 209 14.32 1.10 10.60
CA PHE A 209 13.13 0.44 10.07
C PHE A 209 13.50 -0.75 9.19
N LYS A 210 14.44 -0.59 8.26
CA LYS A 210 14.91 -1.70 7.42
C LYS A 210 15.36 -2.90 8.26
N LYS A 211 16.19 -2.66 9.29
CA LYS A 211 16.64 -3.71 10.21
C LYS A 211 15.50 -4.37 10.99
N ILE A 212 14.52 -3.58 11.44
CA ILE A 212 13.33 -4.12 12.14
C ILE A 212 12.49 -4.98 11.19
N GLY A 213 12.30 -4.53 9.95
CA GLY A 213 11.59 -5.27 8.91
C GLY A 213 12.27 -6.60 8.59
N GLU A 214 13.59 -6.59 8.40
CA GLU A 214 14.39 -7.81 8.19
C GLU A 214 14.27 -8.78 9.38
N LEU A 215 14.35 -8.28 10.61
CA LEU A 215 14.24 -9.09 11.83
C LEU A 215 12.86 -9.76 11.97
N CYS A 216 11.80 -9.05 11.59
CA CYS A 216 10.41 -9.52 11.67
C CYS A 216 9.92 -10.21 10.38
N ASN A 217 10.80 -10.42 9.40
CA ASN A 217 10.44 -10.89 8.05
C ASN A 217 9.23 -10.14 7.46
N PHE A 218 9.21 -8.82 7.64
CA PHE A 218 8.10 -7.95 7.26
C PHE A 218 8.59 -6.86 6.30
N ASN A 219 8.27 -7.02 5.01
CA ASN A 219 8.70 -6.11 3.95
C ASN A 219 7.81 -4.85 3.90
N SER A 220 8.26 -3.78 4.55
CA SER A 220 7.60 -2.48 4.56
C SER A 220 8.62 -1.35 4.75
N ASP A 221 8.30 -0.16 4.25
CA ASP A 221 9.01 1.10 4.50
C ASP A 221 8.94 1.54 5.98
N ALA A 222 7.89 1.12 6.70
CA ALA A 222 7.63 1.49 8.08
C ALA A 222 7.10 0.28 8.89
N PRO A 223 7.91 -0.78 9.07
CA PRO A 223 7.51 -2.00 9.75
C PRO A 223 7.04 -1.69 11.18
N LEU A 224 5.99 -2.40 11.60
CA LEU A 224 5.28 -2.19 12.88
C LEU A 224 4.59 -0.83 13.06
N ALA A 225 4.68 0.08 12.08
CA ALA A 225 4.09 1.41 12.15
C ALA A 225 2.83 1.58 11.28
N VAL A 226 2.62 0.72 10.28
CA VAL A 226 1.48 0.83 9.34
C VAL A 226 0.13 0.69 10.05
N TYR A 227 0.02 -0.26 10.98
CA TYR A 227 -1.12 -0.48 11.87
C TYR A 227 -0.64 -1.02 13.21
N GLU A 228 -1.53 -1.13 14.18
CA GLU A 228 -1.23 -1.71 15.49
C GLU A 228 -1.20 -3.24 15.41
N PHE A 229 -0.01 -3.82 15.65
CA PHE A 229 0.17 -5.26 15.82
C PHE A 229 -0.03 -5.62 17.28
N LYS A 230 -0.92 -6.57 17.55
CA LYS A 230 -1.09 -7.23 18.85
C LYS A 230 -0.11 -8.39 18.99
N GLU A 231 0.08 -8.88 20.22
CA GLU A 231 0.99 -10.00 20.52
C GLU A 231 0.77 -11.22 19.61
N GLU A 232 -0.50 -11.57 19.39
CA GLU A 232 -0.92 -12.70 18.55
C GLU A 232 -0.54 -12.56 17.06
N ASN A 233 -0.17 -11.36 16.61
CA ASN A 233 0.27 -11.13 15.24
C ASN A 233 1.75 -11.45 15.03
N PHE A 234 2.56 -11.59 16.08
CA PHE A 234 4.00 -11.81 15.96
C PHE A 234 4.38 -13.27 15.78
N GLU A 235 3.57 -14.19 16.28
CA GLU A 235 3.83 -15.63 16.19
C GLU A 235 4.10 -16.08 14.75
N SER A 236 3.25 -15.67 13.80
CA SER A 236 3.40 -16.04 12.40
C SER A 236 4.63 -15.44 11.71
N MET A 237 5.21 -14.36 12.24
CA MET A 237 6.45 -13.77 11.70
C MET A 237 7.67 -14.68 11.91
N PHE A 238 7.58 -15.62 12.87
CA PHE A 238 8.65 -16.55 13.22
C PHE A 238 8.30 -18.01 12.90
N LEU A 239 7.25 -18.25 12.12
CA LEU A 239 6.93 -19.55 11.52
C LEU A 239 7.43 -19.58 10.08
N LYS A 240 8.40 -20.45 9.79
CA LYS A 240 8.87 -20.72 8.42
C LYS A 240 8.07 -21.82 7.75
N THR A 241 7.41 -22.69 8.52
CA THR A 241 6.62 -23.81 8.01
C THR A 241 5.59 -23.46 6.94
N PRO A 242 4.84 -22.34 6.99
CA PRO A 242 3.95 -21.97 5.88
C PRO A 242 4.69 -21.78 4.55
N MET A 243 5.89 -21.19 4.60
CA MET A 243 6.77 -20.99 3.44
C MET A 243 7.40 -22.31 3.01
N LEU A 244 7.91 -23.12 3.94
CA LEU A 244 8.47 -24.45 3.65
C LEU A 244 7.41 -25.41 3.10
N SER A 245 6.17 -25.34 3.58
CA SER A 245 5.07 -26.16 3.08
C SER A 245 4.70 -25.77 1.65
N TYR A 246 4.80 -24.49 1.32
CA TYR A 246 4.63 -24.01 -0.05
C TYR A 246 5.80 -24.45 -0.94
N GLU A 247 7.04 -24.27 -0.49
CA GLU A 247 8.25 -24.69 -1.20
C GLU A 247 8.29 -26.21 -1.43
N LEU A 248 7.91 -27.02 -0.44
CA LEU A 248 7.80 -28.47 -0.56
C LEU A 248 6.71 -28.86 -1.57
N ARG A 249 5.53 -28.23 -1.53
CA ARG A 249 4.48 -28.47 -2.54
C ARG A 249 4.92 -28.07 -3.95
N GLN A 250 5.65 -26.97 -4.09
CA GLN A 250 6.22 -26.55 -5.37
C GLN A 250 7.26 -27.55 -5.86
N PHE A 251 8.18 -27.97 -4.99
CA PHE A 251 9.17 -29.00 -5.30
C PHE A 251 8.52 -30.32 -5.72
N GLU A 252 7.54 -30.82 -4.96
CA GLU A 252 6.77 -32.02 -5.28
C GLU A 252 6.10 -31.90 -6.66
N TYR A 253 5.45 -30.77 -6.93
CA TYR A 253 4.82 -30.49 -8.21
C TYR A 253 5.84 -30.50 -9.36
N GLU A 254 6.91 -29.72 -9.25
CA GLU A 254 7.95 -29.64 -10.28
C GLU A 254 8.64 -30.99 -10.53
N TYR A 255 8.88 -31.75 -9.46
CA TYR A 255 9.49 -33.07 -9.54
C TYR A 255 8.56 -34.07 -10.24
N LEU A 256 7.27 -34.08 -9.89
CA LEU A 256 6.26 -34.91 -10.55
C LEU A 256 6.10 -34.55 -12.03
N GLU A 257 6.08 -33.26 -12.38
CA GLU A 257 6.00 -32.82 -13.79
C GLU A 257 7.25 -33.24 -14.58
N LYS A 258 8.45 -33.12 -14.00
CA LYS A 258 9.68 -33.63 -14.62
C LYS A 258 9.65 -35.14 -14.85
N ILE A 259 9.13 -35.90 -13.88
CA ILE A 259 8.98 -37.36 -14.01
C ILE A 259 7.98 -37.69 -15.13
N LYS A 260 6.82 -37.03 -15.18
CA LYS A 260 5.84 -37.23 -16.26
C LYS A 260 6.45 -36.96 -17.63
N LEU A 261 7.14 -35.84 -17.77
CA LEU A 261 7.81 -35.44 -19.02
C LEU A 261 8.91 -36.44 -19.41
N PHE A 262 9.67 -36.95 -18.43
CA PHE A 262 10.66 -38.00 -18.68
C PHE A 262 10.01 -39.30 -19.17
N ILE A 263 8.92 -39.75 -18.54
CA ILE A 263 8.21 -40.98 -18.92
C ILE A 263 7.59 -40.85 -20.31
N GLU A 264 7.00 -39.69 -20.61
CA GLU A 264 6.45 -39.37 -21.93
C GLU A 264 7.53 -39.42 -23.00
N LYS A 265 8.66 -38.73 -22.79
CA LYS A 265 9.80 -38.72 -23.71
C LYS A 265 10.48 -40.09 -23.85
N SER A 266 10.44 -40.92 -22.81
CA SER A 266 11.05 -42.25 -22.81
C SER A 266 10.17 -43.30 -23.50
N GLY A 267 8.96 -42.95 -23.95
CA GLY A 267 8.04 -43.88 -24.61
C GLY A 267 7.41 -44.93 -23.69
N TYR A 268 7.56 -44.78 -22.37
CA TYR A 268 7.08 -45.74 -21.36
C TYR A 268 5.66 -45.48 -20.86
N ASN A 269 4.93 -44.51 -21.42
CA ASN A 269 3.56 -44.16 -21.01
C ASN A 269 2.64 -45.38 -20.91
N LYS A 270 2.67 -46.30 -21.90
CA LYS A 270 1.85 -47.53 -21.87
C LYS A 270 2.20 -48.50 -20.74
N ILE A 271 3.48 -48.57 -20.35
CA ILE A 271 3.94 -49.42 -19.23
C ILE A 271 3.55 -48.79 -17.89
N LEU A 272 3.56 -47.46 -17.81
CA LEU A 272 3.17 -46.74 -16.60
C LEU A 272 1.66 -46.80 -16.35
N GLU A 273 0.86 -46.54 -17.38
CA GLU A 273 -0.62 -46.60 -17.32
C GLU A 273 -1.13 -48.00 -16.96
N SER A 274 -0.46 -49.06 -17.42
CA SER A 274 -0.81 -50.44 -17.07
C SER A 274 -0.44 -50.80 -15.62
N LYS A 275 0.48 -50.06 -14.98
CA LYS A 275 0.88 -50.27 -13.58
C LYS A 275 0.20 -49.32 -12.57
N ILE A 276 -0.28 -48.16 -13.01
CA ILE A 276 -0.97 -47.16 -12.16
C ILE A 276 -2.46 -47.46 -11.97
N LYS A 277 -3.06 -48.35 -12.78
CA LYS A 277 -4.42 -48.86 -12.51
C LYS A 277 -4.48 -49.64 -11.18
N ARG A 278 -4.82 -48.93 -10.10
CA ARG A 278 -5.49 -49.41 -8.89
C ARG A 278 -6.48 -48.37 -8.43
#